data_AF-A0A956I567-F1
#
_entry.id   AF-A0A956I567-F1
#
_cell.length_a   1.000
_cell.length_b   1.000
_cell.length_c   1.000
_cell.angle_alpha   90.00
_cell.angle_beta   90.00
_cell.angle_gamma   90.00
#
_symmetry.space_group_name_H-M   'P 1'
#
loop_
_entity.id
_entity.type
_entity.pdbx_description
1 polymer ?
#
loop_
_entity_poly.entity_id
_entity_poly.type
_entity_poly.pdbx_seq_one_letter_code
_entity_poly.pdbx_strand_id
1 'polypeptide(L)'
;MLDDRRIERWIADLTALAGDTIDRAREEFHRRTGPFEVGDAWYEERIRFFFEWFLCDFGGARRWLETHPEASADDRRVARACATSARSLYTVRDTDTAGAVLLEDRLGDGRFSVALPPGATGLAAGETFDGRLLALDHLVLSNGIVFHPPQTHEPL
;
A
#
# COMPACT_ATOMS: atom_id res chain seq x y z
N MET A 1 2.53 -9.67 -3.18
CA MET A 1 2.76 -8.58 -2.22
C MET A 1 4.12 -7.96 -2.49
N LEU A 2 4.28 -6.66 -2.23
CA LEU A 2 5.62 -6.06 -2.22
C LEU A 2 6.45 -6.73 -1.12
N ASP A 3 7.75 -6.84 -1.30
CA ASP A 3 8.62 -7.39 -0.26
C ASP A 3 8.83 -6.32 0.83
N ASP A 4 8.49 -6.64 2.08
CA ASP A 4 8.69 -5.74 3.23
C ASP A 4 10.15 -5.30 3.35
N ARG A 5 11.11 -6.17 3.01
CA ARG A 5 12.55 -5.83 3.03
C ARG A 5 12.92 -4.78 2.00
N ARG A 6 12.19 -4.69 0.88
CA ARG A 6 12.40 -3.64 -0.12
C ARG A 6 11.89 -2.30 0.40
N ILE A 7 10.71 -2.29 1.02
CA ILE A 7 10.11 -1.09 1.61
C ILE A 7 11.00 -0.56 2.73
N GLU A 8 11.44 -1.44 3.64
CA GLU A 8 12.37 -1.11 4.72
C GLU A 8 13.69 -0.51 4.19
N ARG A 9 14.27 -1.11 3.14
CA ARG A 9 15.47 -0.58 2.49
C ARG A 9 15.25 0.82 1.94
N TRP A 10 14.19 1.03 1.15
CA TRP A 10 13.90 2.34 0.57
C TRP A 10 13.66 3.41 1.65
N ILE A 11 12.98 3.05 2.74
CA ILE A 11 12.78 3.93 3.89
C ILE A 11 14.10 4.27 4.55
N ALA A 12 14.96 3.29 4.81
CA ALA A 12 16.27 3.51 5.42
C ALA A 12 17.13 4.44 4.56
N ASP A 13 17.18 4.21 3.25
CA ASP A 13 17.93 5.03 2.30
C ASP A 13 17.38 6.47 2.25
N LEU A 14 16.06 6.63 2.17
CA LEU A 14 15.41 7.95 2.13
C LEU A 14 15.60 8.72 3.44
N THR A 15 15.60 8.02 4.58
CA THR A 15 15.85 8.62 5.90
C THR A 15 17.30 9.10 6.00
N ALA A 16 18.25 8.31 5.47
CA ALA A 16 19.66 8.66 5.48
C ALA A 16 20.02 9.83 4.54
N LEU A 17 19.32 9.95 3.40
CA LEU A 17 19.62 10.95 2.37
C LEU A 17 18.79 12.24 2.48
N ALA A 18 17.61 12.18 3.09
CA ALA A 18 16.65 13.27 3.05
C ALA A 18 15.70 13.28 4.27
N GLY A 19 16.25 13.31 5.49
CA GLY A 19 15.48 13.38 6.75
C GLY A 19 14.35 14.43 6.72
N ASP A 20 14.65 15.65 6.27
CA ASP A 20 13.67 16.74 6.11
C ASP A 20 12.48 16.39 5.21
N THR A 21 12.67 15.48 4.24
CA THR A 21 11.61 15.04 3.34
C THR A 21 10.61 14.12 4.04
N ILE A 22 11.10 13.22 4.91
CA ILE A 22 10.24 12.32 5.68
C ILE A 22 9.49 13.08 6.76
N ASP A 23 10.13 14.05 7.42
CA ASP A 23 9.46 14.86 8.44
C ASP A 23 8.35 15.71 7.82
N ARG A 24 8.62 16.37 6.70
CA ARG A 24 7.59 17.10 5.94
C ARG A 24 6.46 16.18 5.45
N ALA A 25 6.79 14.96 5.03
CA ALA A 25 5.78 13.97 4.64
C ALA A 25 4.90 13.59 5.83
N ARG A 26 5.50 13.37 7.01
CA ARG A 26 4.79 13.04 8.25
C ARG A 26 3.86 14.16 8.68
N GLU A 27 4.32 15.41 8.65
CA GLU A 27 3.50 16.58 8.95
C GLU A 27 2.29 16.71 8.00
N GLU A 28 2.51 16.55 6.70
CA GLU A 28 1.43 16.56 5.70
C GLU A 28 0.44 15.42 5.95
N PHE A 29 0.94 14.21 6.23
CA PHE A 29 0.10 13.05 6.50
C PHE A 29 -0.72 13.21 7.79
N HIS A 30 -0.10 13.72 8.86
CA HIS A 30 -0.79 14.03 10.11
C HIS A 30 -1.87 15.09 9.92
N ARG A 31 -1.63 16.11 9.07
CA ARG A 31 -2.64 17.11 8.76
C ARG A 31 -3.88 16.52 8.06
N ARG A 32 -3.68 15.47 7.26
CA ARG A 32 -4.76 14.81 6.50
C ARG A 32 -5.50 13.73 7.29
N THR A 33 -4.79 13.00 8.15
CA THR A 33 -5.30 11.78 8.78
C THR A 33 -5.39 11.86 10.31
N GLY A 34 -4.95 12.97 10.89
CA GLY A 34 -4.72 13.14 12.33
C GLY A 34 -3.33 12.66 12.76
N PRO A 35 -2.81 13.07 13.92
CA PRO A 35 -1.56 12.53 14.46
C PRO A 35 -1.73 11.07 14.93
N PHE A 36 -0.62 10.33 15.02
CA PHE A 36 -0.52 9.03 15.69
C PHE A 36 0.87 8.85 16.31
N GLU A 37 0.94 8.09 17.38
CA GLU A 37 2.17 7.86 18.15
C GLU A 37 2.36 6.38 18.51
N VAL A 38 3.61 6.01 18.78
CA VAL A 38 3.96 4.65 19.21
C VAL A 38 3.18 4.33 20.48
N GLY A 39 2.40 3.25 20.44
CA GLY A 39 1.54 2.82 21.54
C GLY A 39 0.05 3.04 21.29
N ASP A 40 -0.32 3.79 20.24
CA ASP A 40 -1.72 3.85 19.79
C ASP A 40 -2.22 2.48 19.30
N ALA A 41 -3.49 2.20 19.53
CA ALA A 41 -4.12 0.91 19.17
C ALA A 41 -4.05 0.54 17.67
N TRP A 42 -3.80 1.53 16.81
CA TRP A 42 -3.69 1.37 15.35
C TRP A 42 -2.35 1.87 14.80
N TYR A 43 -1.33 1.99 15.66
CA TYR A 43 -0.04 2.55 15.25
C TYR A 43 0.58 1.80 14.07
N GLU A 44 0.56 0.47 14.11
CA GLU A 44 1.18 -0.39 13.09
C GLU A 44 0.47 -0.27 11.73
N GLU A 45 -0.84 -0.19 11.71
CA GLU A 45 -1.64 0.02 10.50
C GLU A 45 -1.38 1.43 9.94
N ARG A 46 -1.35 2.43 10.81
CA ARG A 46 -1.13 3.83 10.42
C ARG A 46 0.27 4.09 9.91
N ILE A 47 1.30 3.47 10.50
CA ILE A 47 2.67 3.62 10.02
C ILE A 47 2.88 2.91 8.68
N ARG A 48 2.28 1.74 8.46
CA ARG A 48 2.29 1.06 7.15
C ARG A 48 1.59 1.90 6.10
N PHE A 49 0.43 2.47 6.42
CA PHE A 49 -0.29 3.36 5.52
C PHE A 49 0.53 4.62 5.20
N PHE A 50 1.17 5.23 6.21
CA PHE A 50 2.05 6.37 6.01
C PHE A 50 3.17 6.06 5.01
N PHE A 51 3.87 4.93 5.16
CA PHE A 51 4.97 4.60 4.26
C PHE A 51 4.51 4.27 2.84
N GLU A 52 3.37 3.59 2.69
CA GLU A 52 2.79 3.39 1.36
C GLU A 52 2.43 4.72 0.69
N TRP A 53 1.76 5.61 1.43
CA TRP A 53 1.40 6.94 0.96
C TRP A 53 2.64 7.78 0.62
N PHE A 54 3.65 7.73 1.47
CA PHE A 54 4.90 8.45 1.26
C PHE A 54 5.60 8.01 -0.03
N LEU A 55 5.69 6.70 -0.25
CA LEU A 55 6.35 6.14 -1.42
C LEU A 55 5.58 6.43 -2.71
N CYS A 56 4.26 6.20 -2.73
CA CYS A 56 3.48 6.26 -3.96
C CYS A 56 2.82 7.62 -4.21
N ASP A 57 2.24 8.28 -3.22
CA ASP A 57 1.46 9.52 -3.40
C ASP A 57 2.27 10.79 -3.13
N PHE A 58 3.14 10.77 -2.11
CA PHE A 58 4.02 11.91 -1.79
C PHE A 58 5.26 11.98 -2.71
N GLY A 59 5.48 10.94 -3.53
CA GLY A 59 6.56 10.87 -4.50
C GLY A 59 7.90 10.39 -3.92
N GLY A 60 7.90 9.72 -2.77
CA GLY A 60 9.09 9.15 -2.15
C GLY A 60 9.84 8.18 -3.08
N ALA A 61 9.12 7.30 -3.78
CA ALA A 61 9.75 6.35 -4.71
C ALA A 61 10.42 7.04 -5.91
N ARG A 62 9.80 8.11 -6.44
CA ARG A 62 10.40 8.91 -7.51
C ARG A 62 11.68 9.59 -7.02
N ARG A 63 11.64 10.20 -5.84
CA ARG A 63 12.82 10.86 -5.25
C ARG A 63 13.94 9.86 -4.95
N TRP A 64 13.63 8.66 -4.47
CA TRP A 64 14.63 7.61 -4.25
C TRP A 64 15.35 7.24 -5.56
N LEU A 65 14.65 7.17 -6.69
CA LEU A 65 15.28 6.94 -7.99
C LEU A 65 16.18 8.09 -8.46
N GLU A 66 15.86 9.34 -8.10
CA GLU A 66 16.66 10.51 -8.43
C GLU A 66 18.02 10.48 -7.70
N THR A 67 18.06 9.92 -6.48
CA THR A 67 19.27 9.79 -5.68
C THR A 67 20.03 8.47 -5.87
N HIS A 68 19.41 7.47 -6.51
CA HIS A 68 19.99 6.15 -6.79
C HIS A 68 19.99 5.87 -8.29
N PRO A 69 20.84 6.55 -9.09
CA PRO A 69 20.93 6.31 -10.53
C PRO A 69 21.39 4.89 -10.88
N GLU A 70 21.98 4.15 -9.95
CA GLU A 70 22.34 2.73 -10.06
C GLU A 70 21.20 1.76 -9.71
N ALA A 71 20.01 2.28 -9.36
CA ALA A 71 18.84 1.47 -9.02
C ALA A 71 18.54 0.42 -10.09
N SER A 72 18.21 -0.79 -9.61
CA SER A 72 17.92 -1.93 -10.47
C SER A 72 16.72 -1.67 -11.38
N ALA A 73 16.61 -2.43 -12.47
CA ALA A 73 15.44 -2.36 -13.35
C ALA A 73 14.12 -2.67 -12.59
N ASP A 74 14.20 -3.56 -11.60
CA ASP A 74 13.08 -3.93 -10.75
C ASP A 74 12.66 -2.78 -9.81
N ASP A 75 13.62 -2.11 -9.15
CA ASP A 75 13.31 -0.94 -8.32
C ASP A 75 12.63 0.16 -9.15
N ARG A 76 13.16 0.42 -10.35
CA ARG A 76 12.58 1.40 -11.29
C ARG A 76 11.16 1.04 -11.71
N ARG A 77 10.90 -0.25 -11.92
CA ARG A 77 9.56 -0.76 -12.27
C ARG A 77 8.59 -0.54 -11.12
N VAL A 78 8.99 -0.86 -9.89
CA VAL A 78 8.15 -0.66 -8.69
C VAL A 78 7.87 0.81 -8.45
N ALA A 79 8.87 1.68 -8.55
CA ALA A 79 8.68 3.12 -8.36
C ALA A 79 7.74 3.73 -9.41
N ARG A 80 7.80 3.26 -10.67
CA ARG A 80 6.83 3.62 -11.70
C ARG A 80 5.42 3.13 -11.37
N ALA A 81 5.28 1.88 -10.94
CA ALA A 81 3.99 1.32 -10.55
C ALA A 81 3.35 2.10 -9.38
N CYS A 82 4.15 2.55 -8.42
CA CYS A 82 3.71 3.45 -7.35
C CYS A 82 3.08 4.72 -7.93
N ALA A 83 3.78 5.39 -8.85
CA ALA A 83 3.35 6.68 -9.41
C ALA A 83 2.05 6.62 -10.24
N THR A 84 1.68 5.43 -10.73
CA THR A 84 0.45 5.21 -11.51
C THR A 84 -0.63 4.46 -10.72
N SER A 85 -0.36 4.11 -9.47
CA SER A 85 -1.32 3.40 -8.63
C SER A 85 -2.16 4.36 -7.81
N ALA A 86 -3.34 3.89 -7.40
CA ALA A 86 -4.17 4.54 -6.41
C ALA A 86 -4.59 3.54 -5.34
N ARG A 87 -4.75 4.06 -4.13
CA ARG A 87 -5.39 3.33 -3.04
C ARG A 87 -6.91 3.39 -3.24
N SER A 88 -7.60 2.27 -3.02
CA SER A 88 -9.05 2.20 -3.15
C SER A 88 -9.65 1.21 -2.14
N LEU A 89 -10.98 1.25 -2.04
CA LEU A 89 -11.76 0.28 -1.27
C LEU A 89 -12.13 -0.89 -2.18
N TYR A 90 -11.66 -2.09 -1.85
CA TYR A 90 -11.90 -3.29 -2.63
C TYR A 90 -12.80 -4.27 -1.87
N THR A 91 -13.72 -4.90 -2.57
CA THR A 91 -14.48 -6.06 -2.08
C THR A 91 -14.01 -7.32 -2.81
N VAL A 92 -13.69 -8.38 -2.07
CA VAL A 92 -13.39 -9.69 -2.63
C VAL A 92 -14.70 -10.31 -3.11
N ARG A 93 -14.82 -10.56 -4.41
CA ARG A 93 -16.00 -11.17 -5.01
C ARG A 93 -15.94 -12.68 -5.00
N ASP A 94 -14.79 -13.22 -5.37
CA ASP A 94 -14.55 -14.65 -5.44
C ASP A 94 -13.06 -14.93 -5.23
N THR A 95 -12.76 -16.15 -4.81
CA THR A 95 -11.41 -16.72 -4.76
C THR A 95 -11.37 -17.82 -5.81
N ASP A 96 -10.59 -17.64 -6.87
CA ASP A 96 -10.49 -18.67 -7.88
C ASP A 96 -9.73 -19.90 -7.34
N THR A 97 -9.91 -21.04 -8.00
CA THR A 97 -9.25 -22.30 -7.63
C THR A 97 -7.76 -22.33 -7.94
N ALA A 98 -7.23 -21.29 -8.62
CA ALA A 98 -5.82 -21.13 -8.98
C ALA A 98 -5.05 -20.22 -8.00
N GLY A 99 -5.71 -19.70 -6.95
CA GLY A 99 -5.10 -18.86 -5.91
C GLY A 99 -5.08 -17.36 -6.22
N ALA A 100 -5.87 -16.90 -7.20
CA ALA A 100 -6.14 -15.47 -7.41
C ALA A 100 -7.47 -15.06 -6.78
N VAL A 101 -7.56 -13.79 -6.40
CA VAL A 101 -8.80 -13.17 -5.93
C VAL A 101 -9.35 -12.21 -6.97
N LEU A 102 -10.66 -12.24 -7.14
CA LEU A 102 -11.40 -11.25 -7.91
C LEU A 102 -11.80 -10.11 -6.98
N LEU A 103 -11.26 -8.93 -7.26
CA LEU A 103 -11.52 -7.71 -6.52
C LEU A 103 -12.46 -6.81 -7.33
N GLU A 104 -13.42 -6.22 -6.66
CA GLU A 104 -14.21 -5.10 -7.18
C GLU A 104 -13.80 -3.82 -6.45
N ASP A 105 -13.42 -2.81 -7.22
CA ASP A 105 -13.14 -1.46 -6.73
C ASP A 105 -14.46 -0.71 -6.53
N ARG A 106 -14.72 -0.33 -5.27
CA ARG A 106 -15.95 0.31 -4.83
C ARG A 106 -15.95 1.82 -5.04
N LEU A 107 -14.81 2.43 -5.38
CA LEU A 107 -14.68 3.86 -5.66
C LEU A 107 -14.51 4.14 -7.15
N GLY A 108 -13.89 3.22 -7.88
CA GLY A 108 -13.57 3.36 -9.31
C GLY A 108 -14.35 2.45 -10.27
N ASP A 109 -15.27 1.61 -9.76
CA ASP A 109 -16.05 0.62 -10.54
C ASP A 109 -15.21 -0.41 -11.33
N GLY A 110 -13.92 -0.52 -11.01
CA GLY A 110 -12.99 -1.46 -11.62
C GLY A 110 -13.15 -2.91 -11.12
N ARG A 111 -12.69 -3.88 -11.93
CA ARG A 111 -12.59 -5.29 -11.52
C ARG A 111 -11.22 -5.84 -11.85
N PHE A 112 -10.61 -6.53 -10.90
CA PHE A 112 -9.22 -6.96 -10.98
C PHE A 112 -9.07 -8.41 -10.54
N SER A 113 -8.24 -9.18 -11.25
CA SER A 113 -7.78 -10.49 -10.79
C SER A 113 -6.37 -10.34 -10.26
N VAL A 114 -6.16 -10.73 -9.00
CA VAL A 114 -4.88 -10.51 -8.29
C VAL A 114 -4.42 -11.84 -7.70
N ALA A 115 -3.23 -12.29 -8.09
CA ALA A 115 -2.62 -13.47 -7.51
C ALA A 115 -2.22 -13.21 -6.06
N LEU A 116 -2.62 -14.09 -5.14
CA LEU A 116 -2.24 -13.98 -3.75
C LEU A 116 -0.90 -14.68 -3.49
N PRO A 117 -0.04 -14.10 -2.64
CA PRO A 117 1.12 -14.84 -2.15
C PRO A 117 0.68 -16.02 -1.28
N PRO A 118 1.47 -17.11 -1.23
CA PRO A 118 1.19 -18.23 -0.33
C PRO A 118 1.03 -17.75 1.12
N GLY A 119 -0.05 -18.16 1.78
CA GLY A 119 -0.32 -17.79 3.17
C GLY A 119 -1.03 -16.44 3.37
N ALA A 120 -1.47 -15.77 2.30
CA ALA A 120 -2.37 -14.63 2.43
C ALA A 120 -3.69 -15.07 3.09
N THR A 121 -3.99 -14.51 4.27
CA THR A 121 -5.23 -14.72 5.02
C THR A 121 -6.07 -13.44 5.01
N GLY A 122 -7.36 -13.54 5.31
CA GLY A 122 -8.26 -12.38 5.39
C GLY A 122 -8.89 -11.91 4.08
N LEU A 123 -8.54 -12.53 2.93
CA LEU A 123 -9.12 -12.20 1.62
C LEU A 123 -10.14 -13.27 1.18
N ALA A 124 -11.20 -13.42 1.97
CA ALA A 124 -12.32 -14.30 1.66
C ALA A 124 -13.42 -13.57 0.88
N ALA A 125 -14.22 -14.28 0.10
CA ALA A 125 -15.36 -13.70 -0.61
C ALA A 125 -16.30 -12.96 0.35
N GLY A 126 -16.66 -11.72 -0.01
CA GLY A 126 -17.47 -10.81 0.80
C GLY A 126 -16.65 -9.82 1.63
N GLU A 127 -15.37 -10.10 1.91
CA GLU A 127 -14.52 -9.21 2.69
C GLU A 127 -14.23 -7.91 1.95
N THR A 128 -14.14 -6.82 2.71
CA THR A 128 -13.81 -5.50 2.19
C THR A 128 -12.57 -4.95 2.89
N PHE A 129 -11.68 -4.36 2.11
CA PHE A 129 -10.44 -3.80 2.61
C PHE A 129 -10.06 -2.54 1.84
N ASP A 130 -9.36 -1.64 2.52
CA ASP A 130 -8.65 -0.54 1.91
C ASP A 130 -7.22 -1.00 1.57
N GLY A 131 -6.80 -0.82 0.32
CA GLY A 131 -5.47 -1.23 -0.13
C GLY A 131 -5.08 -0.60 -1.46
N ARG A 132 -3.91 -0.97 -1.98
CA ARG A 132 -3.37 -0.43 -3.23
C ARG A 132 -2.93 -1.55 -4.15
N LEU A 133 -3.34 -1.44 -5.42
CA LEU A 133 -2.90 -2.34 -6.48
C LEU A 133 -1.77 -1.69 -7.27
N LEU A 134 -0.68 -2.43 -7.47
CA LEU A 134 0.48 -2.03 -8.25
C LEU A 134 0.52 -2.84 -9.55
N ALA A 135 0.58 -2.14 -10.67
CA ALA A 135 0.74 -2.76 -11.98
C ALA A 135 2.24 -3.04 -12.26
N LEU A 136 2.68 -4.27 -11.97
CA LEU A 136 3.99 -4.79 -12.36
C LEU A 136 3.81 -5.71 -13.59
N ASP A 137 4.49 -6.86 -13.65
CA ASP A 137 4.20 -7.88 -14.68
C ASP A 137 2.80 -8.49 -14.50
N HIS A 138 2.28 -8.41 -13.28
CA HIS A 138 0.93 -8.74 -12.86
C HIS A 138 0.49 -7.70 -11.81
N LEU A 139 -0.82 -7.65 -11.53
CA LEU A 139 -1.34 -6.84 -10.44
C LEU A 139 -0.88 -7.42 -9.11
N VAL A 140 -0.31 -6.57 -8.26
CA VAL A 140 0.17 -6.93 -6.93
C VAL A 140 -0.52 -6.05 -5.90
N LEU A 141 -1.09 -6.69 -4.88
CA LEU A 141 -1.57 -5.99 -3.70
C LEU A 141 -0.39 -5.54 -2.83
N SER A 142 -0.40 -4.28 -2.41
CA SER A 142 0.57 -3.72 -1.47
C SER A 142 0.37 -4.26 -0.05
N ASN A 143 1.30 -3.96 0.86
CA ASN A 143 1.29 -4.49 2.22
C ASN A 143 0.51 -3.60 3.22
N GLY A 144 0.09 -2.41 2.82
CA GLY A 144 -0.67 -1.47 3.64
C GLY A 144 -2.17 -1.76 3.71
N ILE A 145 -2.58 -3.03 3.64
CA ILE A 145 -4.00 -3.41 3.63
C ILE A 145 -4.62 -3.13 5.00
N VAL A 146 -5.79 -2.50 5.01
CA VAL A 146 -6.62 -2.31 6.20
C VAL A 146 -7.95 -3.01 5.97
N PHE A 147 -8.23 -4.06 6.74
CA PHE A 147 -9.48 -4.81 6.64
C PHE A 147 -10.61 -4.08 7.36
N HIS A 148 -11.79 -4.06 6.76
CA HIS A 148 -13.02 -3.54 7.36
C HIS A 148 -13.91 -4.72 7.74
N PRO A 149 -14.05 -5.04 9.04
CA PRO A 149 -14.89 -6.15 9.45
C PRO A 149 -16.33 -5.94 8.96
N PRO A 150 -17.04 -6.98 8.50
CA PRO A 150 -18.44 -6.85 8.11
C PRO A 150 -19.37 -6.40 9.25
N GLN A 151 -18.90 -6.46 10.51
CA GLN A 151 -19.66 -6.13 11.72
C GLN A 151 -19.60 -4.64 12.13
N THR A 152 -18.96 -3.75 11.38
CA THR A 152 -18.87 -2.31 11.75
C THR A 152 -20.09 -1.47 11.34
N HIS A 153 -21.21 -2.11 10.99
CA HIS A 153 -22.49 -1.43 10.76
C HIS A 153 -23.51 -1.84 11.83
N GLU A 154 -23.39 -1.26 13.03
CA GLU A 154 -24.62 -0.86 13.72
C GLU A 154 -24.92 0.56 13.22
N PRO A 155 -25.98 0.75 12.39
CA PRO A 155 -26.49 2.08 12.15
C PRO A 155 -27.01 2.64 13.48
N LEU A 156 -26.53 3.83 13.86
CA LEU A 156 -27.22 4.71 14.81
C LEU A 156 -28.50 5.27 14.17
#